data_AF-A0A225SZR0-F1
#
_entry.id   AF-A0A225SZR0-F1
#
_cell.length_a   1.000
_cell.length_b   1.000
_cell.length_c   1.000
_cell.angle_alpha   90.00
_cell.angle_beta   90.00
_cell.angle_gamma   90.00
#
_symmetry.space_group_name_H-M   'P 1'
#
loop_
_entity.id
_entity.type
_entity.pdbx_description
1 polymer ?
#
loop_
_entity_poly.entity_id
_entity_poly.type
_entity_poly.pdbx_seq_one_letter_code
_entity_poly.pdbx_strand_id
1 'polypeptide(L)'
;MIKVKVPVLAPIDWFQLLLDIQRRGYTLQTLAAAVDIPRTTLIGWRDLDATPRHPDGERVIALWCQVTGQNRDQIPRIARF
;
A
#
# COMPACT_ATOMS: atom_id res chain seq x y z
N MET A 1 -16.27 -21.83 25.15
CA MET A 1 -15.98 -20.50 24.59
C MET A 1 -14.84 -20.66 23.58
N ILE A 2 -15.14 -20.68 22.28
CA ILE A 2 -14.13 -20.95 21.24
C ILE A 2 -13.37 -19.64 20.96
N LYS A 3 -12.08 -19.58 21.29
CA LYS A 3 -11.21 -18.46 20.87
C LYS A 3 -10.95 -18.63 19.37
N VAL A 4 -11.66 -17.88 18.54
CA VAL A 4 -11.33 -17.76 17.12
C VAL A 4 -9.99 -17.03 17.03
N LYS A 5 -8.94 -17.73 16.59
CA LYS A 5 -7.64 -17.13 16.29
C LYS A 5 -7.79 -16.43 14.94
N VAL A 6 -8.12 -15.15 14.95
CA VAL A 6 -8.15 -14.34 13.73
C VAL A 6 -6.74 -14.42 13.13
N PRO A 7 -6.57 -14.92 11.89
CA PRO A 7 -5.25 -14.94 11.28
C PRO A 7 -4.77 -13.50 11.16
N VAL A 8 -3.68 -13.19 11.86
CA VAL A 8 -3.00 -11.90 11.69
C VAL A 8 -2.39 -11.95 10.31
N LEU A 9 -3.03 -11.25 9.36
CA LEU A 9 -2.49 -11.12 8.02
C LEU A 9 -1.11 -10.48 8.13
N ALA A 10 -0.17 -10.94 7.29
CA ALA A 10 1.16 -10.35 7.22
C ALA A 10 1.07 -8.83 6.93
N PRO A 11 2.02 -8.02 7.43
CA PRO A 11 2.06 -6.59 7.12
C PRO A 11 2.05 -6.34 5.61
N ILE A 12 1.44 -5.23 5.19
CA ILE A 12 1.45 -4.79 3.80
C ILE A 12 2.87 -4.41 3.41
N ASP A 13 3.30 -4.83 2.22
CA ASP A 13 4.53 -4.38 1.60
C ASP A 13 4.25 -3.09 0.81
N TRP A 14 4.47 -1.95 1.48
CA TRP A 14 4.20 -0.63 0.90
C TRP A 14 5.15 -0.28 -0.25
N PHE A 15 6.37 -0.81 -0.24
CA PHE A 15 7.30 -0.65 -1.34
C PHE A 15 6.75 -1.28 -2.62
N GLN A 16 6.35 -2.55 -2.57
CA GLN A 16 5.80 -3.26 -3.73
C GLN A 16 4.48 -2.64 -4.19
N LEU A 17 3.60 -2.26 -3.25
CA LEU A 17 2.33 -1.63 -3.56
C LEU A 17 2.53 -0.32 -4.34
N LEU A 18 3.45 0.54 -3.89
CA LEU A 18 3.77 1.79 -4.60
C LEU A 18 4.44 1.49 -5.96
N LEU A 19 5.34 0.51 -6.01
CA LEU A 19 6.02 0.12 -7.24
C LEU A 19 5.04 -0.38 -8.32
N ASP A 20 4.01 -1.14 -7.94
CA ASP A 20 2.99 -1.62 -8.86
C ASP A 20 2.17 -0.48 -9.48
N ILE A 21 1.84 0.55 -8.68
CA ILE A 21 1.20 1.77 -9.20
C ILE A 21 2.14 2.45 -10.20
N GLN A 22 3.43 2.55 -9.89
CA GLN A 22 4.41 3.17 -10.79
C GLN A 22 4.59 2.40 -12.11
N ARG A 23 4.56 1.06 -12.07
CA ARG A 23 4.61 0.20 -13.27
C ARG A 23 3.42 0.41 -14.22
N ARG A 24 2.34 1.01 -13.74
CA ARG A 24 1.15 1.36 -14.51
C ARG A 24 1.17 2.79 -15.06
N GLY A 25 2.35 3.45 -15.03
CA GLY A 25 2.57 4.77 -15.64
C GLY A 25 2.46 5.93 -14.67
N TYR A 26 2.18 5.69 -13.38
CA TYR A 26 2.19 6.75 -12.39
C TYR A 26 3.62 7.15 -12.01
N THR A 27 3.87 8.45 -11.97
CA THR A 27 5.03 8.98 -11.24
C THR A 27 4.66 9.11 -9.76
N LEU A 28 5.65 9.22 -8.87
CA LEU A 28 5.37 9.56 -7.47
C LEU A 28 4.65 10.91 -7.31
N GLN A 29 4.85 11.85 -8.24
CA GLN A 29 4.20 13.15 -8.23
C GLN A 29 2.70 13.02 -8.55
N THR A 30 2.35 12.26 -9.59
CA THR A 30 0.95 12.03 -9.97
C THR A 30 0.24 11.13 -8.96
N LEU A 31 0.95 10.18 -8.35
CA LEU A 31 0.45 9.39 -7.22
C LEU A 31 0.10 10.31 -6.05
N ALA A 32 1.05 11.13 -5.59
CA ALA A 32 0.86 12.09 -4.50
C ALA A 32 -0.38 12.97 -4.69
N ALA A 33 -0.57 13.49 -5.90
CA ALA A 33 -1.76 14.29 -6.24
C ALA A 33 -3.06 13.47 -6.18
N ALA A 34 -3.05 12.22 -6.68
CA ALA A 34 -4.24 11.37 -6.71
C ALA A 34 -4.73 10.96 -5.31
N VAL A 35 -3.80 10.76 -4.37
CA VAL A 35 -4.12 10.34 -2.99
C VAL A 35 -4.02 11.47 -1.97
N ASP A 36 -3.75 12.70 -2.41
CA ASP A 36 -3.57 13.89 -1.54
C ASP A 36 -2.60 13.63 -0.36
N ILE A 37 -1.47 12.98 -0.66
CA ILE A 37 -0.40 12.70 0.30
C ILE A 37 0.89 13.33 -0.23
N PRO A 38 1.66 14.05 0.59
CA PRO A 38 2.93 14.63 0.14
C PRO A 38 3.88 13.60 -0.46
N ARG A 39 4.51 13.95 -1.59
CA ARG A 39 5.46 13.07 -2.28
C ARG A 39 6.58 12.56 -1.37
N THR A 40 7.06 13.39 -0.45
CA THR A 40 8.10 13.03 0.53
C THR A 40 7.63 11.96 1.52
N THR A 41 6.35 11.99 1.91
CA THR A 41 5.75 10.95 2.76
C THR A 41 5.70 9.60 2.03
N LEU A 42 5.31 9.59 0.75
CA LEU A 42 5.32 8.38 -0.08
C LEU A 42 6.73 7.80 -0.24
N ILE A 43 7.74 8.67 -0.39
CA ILE A 43 9.15 8.25 -0.43
C ILE A 43 9.56 7.58 0.88
N GLY A 44 9.13 8.12 2.03
CA GLY A 44 9.37 7.50 3.33
C GLY A 44 8.82 6.08 3.43
N TRP A 45 7.61 5.83 2.92
CA TRP A 45 7.02 4.48 2.93
C TRP A 45 7.70 3.51 1.97
N ARG A 46 8.26 4.04 0.88
CA ARG A 46 8.96 3.23 -0.12
C ARG A 46 10.39 2.88 0.31
N ASP A 47 11.12 3.85 0.85
CA ASP A 47 12.59 3.74 0.99
C ASP A 47 13.06 3.60 2.45
N LEU A 48 12.22 3.96 3.44
CA LEU A 48 12.62 4.08 4.85
C LEU A 48 11.86 3.15 5.81
N ASP A 49 11.19 2.11 5.28
CA ASP A 49 10.37 1.15 6.05
C ASP A 49 9.28 1.81 6.93
N ALA A 50 8.87 3.03 6.58
CA ALA A 50 7.83 3.74 7.30
C ALA A 50 6.44 3.25 6.89
N THR A 51 5.50 3.19 7.83
CA THR A 51 4.12 2.78 7.56
C THR A 51 3.15 3.97 7.60
N PRO A 52 2.15 4.03 6.69
CA PRO A 52 1.12 5.06 6.72
C PRO A 52 0.22 4.93 7.95
N ARG A 53 -0.44 6.04 8.31
CA ARG A 53 -1.62 5.98 9.16
C ARG A 53 -2.76 5.32 8.40
N HIS A 54 -3.72 4.73 9.11
CA HIS A 54 -4.80 3.97 8.48
C HIS A 54 -5.51 4.73 7.34
N PRO A 55 -5.97 5.99 7.51
CA PRO A 55 -6.66 6.71 6.43
C PRO A 55 -5.79 6.91 5.18
N ASP A 56 -4.52 7.25 5.36
CA ASP A 56 -3.59 7.47 4.26
C ASP A 56 -3.31 6.17 3.51
N GLY A 57 -3.12 5.08 4.25
CA GLY A 57 -2.94 3.74 3.69
C GLY A 57 -4.14 3.30 2.86
N GLU A 58 -5.36 3.54 3.35
CA GLU A 58 -6.60 3.21 2.62
C GLU A 58 -6.70 3.94 1.27
N ARG A 59 -6.27 5.21 1.20
CA ARG A 59 -6.30 5.98 -0.06
C ARG A 59 -5.34 5.39 -1.10
N VAL A 60 -4.14 5.00 -0.69
CA VAL A 60 -3.17 4.36 -1.60
C VAL A 60 -3.64 2.97 -2.01
N ILE A 61 -4.21 2.19 -1.09
CA ILE A 61 -4.79 0.88 -1.42
C ILE A 61 -5.92 1.01 -2.44
N ALA A 62 -6.84 1.97 -2.26
CA ALA A 62 -7.93 2.21 -3.20
C ALA A 62 -7.40 2.55 -4.60
N LEU A 63 -6.37 3.41 -4.69
CA LEU A 63 -5.72 3.72 -5.96
C LEU A 63 -5.05 2.49 -6.56
N TRP A 64 -4.36 1.66 -5.76
CA TRP A 64 -3.73 0.43 -6.25
C TRP A 64 -4.78 -0.53 -6.85
N CYS A 65 -5.89 -0.77 -6.17
CA CYS A 65 -6.98 -1.62 -6.70
C CYS A 65 -7.50 -1.06 -8.03
N GLN A 66 -7.76 0.25 -8.10
CA GLN A 66 -8.26 0.92 -9.30
C GLN A 66 -7.28 0.80 -10.49
N VAL A 67 -5.99 1.04 -10.25
CA VAL A 67 -4.97 1.12 -11.30
C VAL A 67 -4.51 -0.26 -11.77
N THR A 68 -4.47 -1.25 -10.87
CA THR A 68 -4.03 -2.61 -11.20
C THR A 68 -5.16 -3.52 -11.66
N GLY A 69 -6.41 -3.22 -11.27
CA GLY A 69 -7.58 -4.08 -11.45
C GLY A 69 -7.63 -5.25 -10.48
N GLN A 70 -6.72 -5.29 -9.49
CA GLN A 70 -6.64 -6.36 -8.50
C GLN A 70 -7.54 -6.06 -7.29
N ASN A 71 -7.90 -7.12 -6.58
CA ASN A 71 -8.69 -7.03 -5.36
C ASN A 71 -7.81 -6.77 -4.13
N ARG A 72 -8.43 -6.24 -3.07
CA ARG A 72 -7.75 -5.87 -1.81
C ARG A 72 -7.04 -7.06 -1.12
N ASP A 73 -7.57 -8.26 -1.28
CA ASP A 73 -6.97 -9.49 -0.74
C ASP A 73 -5.65 -9.86 -1.42
N GLN A 74 -5.40 -9.33 -2.62
CA GLN A 74 -4.18 -9.54 -3.40
C GLN A 74 -3.10 -8.49 -3.15
N ILE A 75 -3.32 -7.58 -2.19
CA ILE A 75 -2.31 -6.59 -1.80
C ILE A 75 -0.98 -7.28 -1.48
N PRO A 76 0.16 -6.78 -1.99
CA PRO A 76 1.48 -7.28 -1.63
C PRO A 76 1.69 -7.27 -0.11
N ARG A 77 2.20 -8.38 0.43
CA ARG A 77 2.50 -8.52 1.86
C ARG A 77 3.91 -9.03 2.08
N ILE A 78 4.52 -8.60 3.17
CA ILE A 78 5.85 -9.04 3.57
C ILE A 78 5.80 -10.54 3.84
N ALA A 79 6.58 -11.33 3.11
CA ALA A 79 6.75 -12.75 3.39
C ALA A 79 7.40 -12.92 4.77
N ARG A 80 6.73 -13.63 5.68
CA ARG A 80 7.36 -14.11 6.92
C ARG A 80 8.05 -15.42 6.59
N PHE A 81 9.39 -15.39 6.52
CA PHE A 81 10.23 -16.59 6.53
C PHE A 81 10.35 -17.12 7.96
#